data_AF-H2JD13-F1
#
_entry.id   AF-H2JD13-F1
#
_cell.length_a   1.000
_cell.length_b   1.000
_cell.length_c   1.000
_cell.angle_alpha   90.00
_cell.angle_beta   90.00
_cell.angle_gamma   90.00
#
_symmetry.space_group_name_H-M   'P 1'
#
loop_
_entity.id
_entity.type
_entity.pdbx_description
1 polymer ?
#
loop_
_entity_poly.entity_id
_entity_poly.type
_entity_poly.pdbx_seq_one_letter_code
_entity_poly.pdbx_strand_id
1 'polypeptide(L)' 'MVIKDIIKKLLINLVIFTLFFVVYNMFIRRRIYTEIDWLDYVVYLFIITIPVVLGQLAKEKLKKQRK' A
#
# COMPACT_ATOMS: atom_id res chain seq x y z
N MET A 1 4.26 -26.95 -8.44
CA MET A 1 5.01 -25.75 -8.86
C MET A 1 4.14 -24.50 -8.82
N VAL A 2 2.94 -24.51 -9.42
CA VAL A 2 1.98 -23.38 -9.49
C VAL A 2 1.57 -22.79 -8.12
N ILE A 3 1.22 -23.62 -7.13
CA ILE A 3 0.74 -23.15 -5.82
C ILE A 3 1.85 -22.41 -5.05
N LYS A 4 3.11 -22.82 -5.20
CA LYS A 4 4.26 -22.22 -4.50
C LYS A 4 4.50 -20.78 -4.97
N ASP A 5 4.27 -20.49 -6.24
CA ASP A 5 4.40 -19.14 -6.81
C ASP A 5 3.24 -18.22 -6.45
N ILE A 6 2.02 -18.76 -6.34
CA ILE A 6 0.85 -18.02 -5.83
C ILE A 6 1.08 -17.63 -4.37
N ILE A 7 1.53 -18.57 -3.54
CA ILE A 7 1.82 -18.31 -2.12
C ILE A 7 2.94 -17.27 -1.98
N LYS A 8 4.01 -17.35 -2.78
CA LYS A 8 5.08 -16.34 -2.80
C LYS A 8 4.56 -14.95 -3.14
N LYS A 9 3.72 -14.81 -4.17
CA LYS A 9 3.10 -13.51 -4.52
C LYS A 9 2.22 -12.98 -3.41
N LEU A 10 1.46 -13.85 -2.75
CA LEU A 10 0.61 -13.47 -1.61
C LEU A 10 1.45 -12.97 -0.44
N LEU A 11 2.55 -13.67 -0.12
CA LEU A 11 3.49 -13.30 0.94
C LEU A 11 4.16 -11.96 0.66
N ILE A 12 4.58 -11.69 -0.58
CA ILE A 12 5.18 -10.40 -0.96
C ILE A 12 4.17 -9.27 -0.77
N ASN A 13 2.92 -9.46 -1.21
CA ASN A 13 1.86 -8.47 -1.02
C ASN A 13 1.54 -8.24 0.47
N LEU A 14 1.55 -9.32 1.27
CA LEU A 14 1.35 -9.24 2.71
C LEU A 14 2.48 -8.43 3.37
N VAL A 15 3.74 -8.71 3.01
CA VAL A 15 4.91 -7.98 3.53
C VAL A 15 4.84 -6.50 3.18
N ILE A 16 4.50 -6.16 1.93
CA ILE A 16 4.32 -4.77 1.50
C ILE A 16 3.23 -4.10 2.33
N PHE A 17 2.08 -4.77 2.53
CA PHE A 17 0.98 -4.25 3.33
C PHE A 17 1.36 -4.04 4.79
N THR A 18 2.07 -4.99 5.40
CA THR A 18 2.55 -4.88 6.79
C THR A 18 3.56 -3.75 6.94
N LEU A 19 4.51 -3.62 6.01
CA LEU A 19 5.50 -2.52 6.02
C LEU A 19 4.79 -1.16 5.96
N PHE A 20 3.79 -1.07 5.09
CA PHE A 20 2.99 0.12 4.92
C PHE A 20 2.20 0.49 6.18
N PHE A 21 1.60 -0.51 6.83
CA PHE A 21 0.88 -0.34 8.10
C PHE A 21 1.79 0.10 9.25
N VAL A 22 3.02 -0.42 9.30
CA VAL A 22 4.03 -0.03 10.31
C VAL A 22 4.45 1.42 10.10
N VAL A 23 4.75 1.82 8.86
CA VAL A 23 5.09 3.20 8.52
C VAL A 23 3.94 4.13 8.91
N TYR A 24 2.71 3.78 8.51
CA TYR A 24 1.52 4.56 8.87
C TYR A 24 1.34 4.72 10.39
N ASN A 25 1.53 3.65 11.18
CA ASN A 25 1.44 3.73 12.64
C ASN A 25 2.58 4.54 13.27
N MET A 26 3.79 4.47 12.74
CA MET A 26 4.90 5.32 13.18
C MET A 26 4.58 6.80 12.93
N PHE A 27 4.03 7.14 11.76
CA PHE A 27 3.57 8.49 11.45
C PHE A 27 2.46 8.97 12.40
N ILE A 28 1.43 8.15 12.67
CA ILE A 28 0.39 8.49 13.66
C ILE A 28 0.99 8.68 15.06
N ARG A 29 1.89 7.79 15.48
CA ARG A 29 2.47 7.86 16.83
C ARG A 29 3.33 9.11 16.99
N ARG A 30 4.05 9.54 15.93
CA ARG A 30 4.79 10.82 15.89
C ARG A 30 3.86 12.03 16.00
N ARG A 31 2.66 11.96 15.41
CA ARG A 31 1.60 12.97 15.50
C ARG A 31 1.11 13.25 16.94
N ILE A 32 1.23 12.28 17.85
CA ILE A 32 0.81 12.43 19.26
C ILE A 32 1.79 13.30 20.06
N TYR A 33 3.05 13.42 19.60
CA TYR A 33 4.13 14.06 20.35
C TYR A 33 4.76 15.28 19.65
N THR A 34 4.37 15.59 18.40
CA THR A 34 4.94 16.70 17.61
C THR A 34 3.87 17.38 16.74
N GLU A 35 3.95 18.71 16.57
CA GLU A 35 3.09 19.49 15.66
C GLU A 35 3.12 18.90 14.25
N ILE A 36 1.93 18.77 13.65
CA ILE A 36 1.76 18.12 12.34
C ILE A 36 2.29 19.04 11.26
N ASP A 37 3.36 18.61 10.60
CA ASP A 37 3.97 19.40 9.53
C ASP A 37 3.24 19.16 8.19
N TRP A 38 3.25 20.14 7.29
CA TRP A 38 2.59 20.03 5.98
C TRP A 38 3.09 18.83 5.16
N LEU A 39 4.34 18.42 5.39
CA LEU A 39 4.97 17.27 4.76
C LEU A 39 4.29 15.95 5.18
N ASP A 40 3.81 15.85 6.42
CA ASP A 40 3.09 14.66 6.90
C ASP A 40 1.76 14.50 6.14
N TYR A 41 1.05 15.59 5.87
CA TYR A 41 -0.18 15.57 5.06
C TYR A 41 0.07 15.06 3.64
N VAL A 42 1.18 15.47 3.03
CA VAL A 42 1.57 14.99 1.70
C VAL A 42 1.83 13.49 1.73
N VAL A 43 2.56 12.99 2.74
CA VAL A 43 2.81 11.56 2.92
C VAL A 43 1.50 10.79 3.13
N TYR A 44 0.56 11.30 3.94
CA TYR A 44 -0.77 10.68 4.08
C TYR A 44 -1.53 10.63 2.75
N LEU A 45 -1.45 11.68 1.95
CA LEU A 45 -2.10 11.73 0.64
C LEU A 45 -1.55 10.64 -0.28
N PHE A 46 -0.22 10.47 -0.32
CA PHE A 46 0.43 9.39 -1.08
C PHE A 46 0.06 8.00 -0.56
N ILE A 47 -0.04 7.85 0.76
CA ILE A 47 -0.46 6.60 1.40
C ILE A 47 -1.88 6.21 0.94
N ILE A 48 -2.80 7.16 0.79
CA ILE A 48 -4.17 6.84 0.36
C ILE A 48 -4.24 6.66 -1.17
N THR A 49 -3.58 7.52 -1.93
CA THR A 49 -3.70 7.54 -3.40
C THR A 49 -2.96 6.39 -4.09
N ILE A 50 -1.75 6.03 -3.63
CA ILE A 50 -0.96 4.98 -4.30
C ILE A 50 -1.69 3.63 -4.33
N PRO A 51 -2.25 3.10 -3.22
CA PRO A 51 -2.99 1.84 -3.24
C PRO A 51 -4.24 1.89 -4.13
N VAL A 52 -4.95 3.02 -4.15
CA VAL A 52 -6.14 3.20 -4.99
C VAL A 52 -5.77 3.18 -6.46
N VAL A 53 -4.72 3.92 -6.86
CA VAL A 53 -4.22 3.95 -8.24
C VAL A 53 -3.68 2.58 -8.66
N LEU A 54 -2.91 1.91 -7.81
CA LEU A 54 -2.43 0.55 -8.07
C LEU A 54 -3.58 -0.45 -8.20
N GLY A 55 -4.62 -0.32 -7.37
CA GLY A 55 -5.84 -1.13 -7.44
C GLY A 55 -6.63 -0.90 -8.73
N GLN A 56 -6.74 0.34 -9.19
CA GLN A 56 -7.38 0.69 -10.47
C GLN A 56 -6.60 0.15 -11.67
N LEU A 57 -5.27 0.33 -11.69
CA LEU A 57 -4.39 -0.19 -12.75
C LEU A 57 -4.43 -1.73 -12.82
N ALA A 58 -4.47 -2.40 -11.68
CA ALA A 58 -4.63 -3.86 -11.62
C ALA A 58 -5.99 -4.30 -12.20
N LYS A 59 -7.07 -3.57 -11.89
CA LYS A 59 -8.41 -3.84 -12.40
C LYS A 59 -8.50 -3.66 -13.93
N GLU A 60 -7.84 -2.64 -14.48
CA GLU A 60 -7.78 -2.45 -15.93
C GLU A 60 -7.00 -3.55 -16.65
N LYS A 61 -5.84 -3.97 -16.10
CA LYS A 61 -5.08 -5.10 -16.66
C LYS A 61 -5.88 -6.41 -16.65
N LEU A 62 -6.60 -6.71 -15.56
CA LEU A 62 -7.47 -7.87 -15.48
C LEU A 62 -8.64 -7.80 -16.48
N LYS A 63 -9.18 -6.61 -16.73
CA LYS A 63 -10.25 -6.39 -17.72
C LYS A 63 -9.75 -6.57 -19.15
N LYS A 64 -8.50 -6.18 -19.45
CA LYS A 64 -7.85 -6.39 -20.76
C LYS A 64 -7.50 -7.86 -21.03
N GLN A 65 -7.16 -8.65 -20.02
CA GLN A 65 -6.88 -10.09 -20.18
C GLN A 65 -8.15 -10.95 -20.35
N ARG A 66 -9.34 -10.42 -20.07
CA ARG A 66 -10.63 -11.11 -20.24
C ARG A 66 -11.31 -10.88 -21.60
N LYS A 67 -10.70 -10.10 -22.50
CA LYS A 67 -11.11 -9.95 -23.92
C LYS A 67 -10.11 -10.65 -24.81
#